data_AF-A0A4R2M0D0-F1
#
_entry.id   AF-A0A4R2M0D0-F1
#
_cell.length_a   1.000
_cell.length_b   1.000
_cell.length_c   1.000
_cell.angle_alpha   90.00
_cell.angle_beta   90.00
_cell.angle_gamma   90.00
#
_symmetry.space_group_name_H-M   'P 1'
#
loop_
_entity.id
_entity.type
_entity.pdbx_description
1 polymer ?
#
loop_
_entity_poly.entity_id
_entity_poly.type
_entity_poly.pdbx_seq_one_letter_code
_entity_poly.pdbx_strand_id
1 'polypeptide(L)'
;MQQINRRRWITLALSSPVVLAGCGGGTDTSKAHVRFINASSYDALTLEVDGDDLFSSVAYGDETKYKDVDPGDCDSTISRSSSATALISTFTPDLSEDDDYTILAWGPVGDLGWQLLDENTSDPDDDKTKVRVFNGATDAGELDVYVTAEDDTLSDSVAMQSAAAVGTLNDFVTIDKGTWRVRVTAAGSKTDVRLDVSGVVFGGGNVYTLTLAAASSGVLVNAMLLREEKQALTRIDVTDARVRIAGAAAANATVTATVDGTELLSSGSPVVSDYALVDVGTPTVTAAIGTTDVSSAVASQALEAGVDYTLVIYGSAASPVAVWVEDDNTLSSSSSKAKIRLINAISDLGSTLALKLGSSPLASGVAVGAASSYAEVSATTSGTLTVTSPALSGSVLTLSEQIIEAGKVYTVLVGGASGAADGGLVEDH
;
A
#
# COMPACT_ATOMS: atom_id res chain seq x y z
N MET A 1 85.27 28.96 38.83
CA MET A 1 85.08 30.42 38.65
C MET A 1 85.21 30.74 37.17
N GLN A 2 84.37 31.65 36.66
CA GLN A 2 84.33 32.20 35.29
C GLN A 2 83.92 31.21 34.18
N GLN A 3 83.11 31.56 33.18
CA GLN A 3 82.29 32.75 32.92
C GLN A 3 81.21 32.35 31.90
N ILE A 4 80.10 33.09 31.94
CA ILE A 4 78.92 33.02 31.08
C ILE A 4 79.28 33.15 29.59
N ASN A 5 78.62 32.39 28.71
CA ASN A 5 78.28 32.89 27.38
C ASN A 5 76.89 32.42 26.93
N ARG A 6 75.96 33.37 26.92
CA ARG A 6 74.58 33.24 26.41
C ARG A 6 74.62 33.16 24.89
N ARG A 7 73.99 32.12 24.31
CA ARG A 7 73.52 32.16 22.92
C ARG A 7 72.01 31.99 22.90
N ARG A 8 71.32 33.10 22.62
CA ARG A 8 69.90 33.18 22.32
C ARG A 8 69.63 32.45 21.01
N TRP A 9 68.78 31.44 21.04
CA TRP A 9 68.16 30.88 19.84
C TRP A 9 66.77 31.52 19.74
N ILE A 10 66.58 32.34 18.70
CA ILE A 10 65.29 32.89 18.31
C ILE A 10 64.58 31.77 17.54
N THR A 11 63.55 31.19 18.15
CA THR A 11 62.64 30.26 17.48
C THR A 11 61.67 31.10 16.65
N LEU A 12 61.81 31.05 15.33
CA LEU A 12 60.91 31.67 14.36
C LEU A 12 59.60 30.88 14.38
N ALA A 13 58.55 31.42 15.02
CA ALA A 13 57.20 30.87 14.93
C ALA A 13 56.62 31.17 13.55
N LEU A 14 56.54 30.15 12.69
CA LEU A 14 55.75 30.20 11.46
C LEU A 14 54.27 30.22 11.86
N SER A 15 53.64 31.38 11.82
CA SER A 15 52.19 31.52 11.89
C SER A 15 51.61 31.17 10.52
N SER A 16 51.09 29.95 10.37
CA SER A 16 50.24 29.60 9.22
C SER A 16 48.97 30.46 9.24
N PRO A 17 48.61 31.15 8.15
CA PRO A 17 47.30 31.75 8.04
C PRO A 17 46.27 30.62 7.96
N VAL A 18 45.42 30.50 8.98
CA VAL A 18 44.16 29.77 8.87
C VAL A 18 43.31 30.55 7.87
N VAL A 19 43.27 30.08 6.63
CA VAL A 19 42.29 30.53 5.65
C VAL A 19 40.97 29.95 6.13
N LEU A 20 40.14 30.77 6.80
CA LEU A 20 38.72 30.45 6.90
C LEU A 20 38.17 30.48 5.48
N ALA A 21 38.06 29.30 4.85
CA ALA A 21 37.12 29.10 3.77
C ALA A 21 35.73 29.24 4.40
N GLY A 22 35.21 30.46 4.41
CA GLY A 22 33.79 30.68 4.62
C GLY A 22 33.05 29.97 3.50
N CYS A 23 32.40 28.85 3.81
CA CYS A 23 31.36 28.28 2.97
C CYS A 23 30.14 29.22 3.08
N GLY A 24 30.25 30.39 2.48
CA GLY A 24 29.13 31.28 2.22
C GLY A 24 28.50 30.87 0.90
N GLY A 25 27.85 29.71 0.87
CA GLY A 25 26.85 29.43 -0.16
C GLY A 25 25.57 30.10 0.30
N GLY A 26 25.33 31.33 -0.14
CA GLY A 26 24.00 31.93 0.02
C GLY A 26 23.01 31.15 -0.84
N THR A 27 21.81 30.90 -0.33
CA THR A 27 20.67 30.49 -1.14
C THR A 27 20.44 31.55 -2.22
N ASP A 28 20.27 31.13 -3.47
CA ASP A 28 19.86 32.05 -4.52
C ASP A 28 18.38 32.35 -4.34
N THR A 29 18.09 33.47 -3.68
CA THR A 29 16.72 33.89 -3.36
C THR A 29 15.92 34.30 -4.59
N SER A 30 16.47 34.18 -5.80
CA SER A 30 15.73 34.32 -7.07
C SER A 30 15.22 32.99 -7.61
N LYS A 31 15.46 31.88 -6.89
CA LYS A 31 15.07 30.53 -7.27
C LYS A 31 14.08 29.97 -6.25
N ALA A 32 13.24 29.06 -6.72
CA ALA A 32 12.47 28.18 -5.84
C ALA A 32 13.35 26.98 -5.44
N HIS A 33 13.14 26.43 -4.25
CA HIS A 33 13.87 25.26 -3.78
C HIS A 33 12.96 24.03 -3.84
N VAL A 34 13.23 23.11 -4.76
CA VAL A 34 12.35 21.97 -5.02
C VAL A 34 13.05 20.66 -4.65
N ARG A 35 12.35 19.78 -3.93
CA ARG A 35 12.71 18.35 -3.82
C ARG A 35 11.62 17.47 -4.43
N PHE A 36 11.97 16.23 -4.77
CA PHE A 36 11.06 15.27 -5.40
C PHE A 36 10.96 14.00 -4.57
N ILE A 37 9.74 13.58 -4.23
CA ILE A 37 9.49 12.37 -3.44
C ILE A 37 8.60 11.43 -4.25
N ASN A 38 9.03 10.18 -4.37
CA ASN A 38 8.22 9.11 -4.94
C ASN A 38 7.48 8.37 -3.81
N ALA A 39 6.16 8.57 -3.72
CA ALA A 39 5.23 7.83 -2.87
C ALA A 39 4.21 7.02 -3.70
N SER A 40 4.57 6.64 -4.93
CA SER A 40 3.75 5.88 -5.87
C SER A 40 4.09 4.39 -5.85
N SER A 41 3.29 3.57 -6.52
CA SER A 41 3.58 2.13 -6.71
C SER A 41 4.63 1.84 -7.81
N TYR A 42 5.41 2.84 -8.23
CA TYR A 42 6.49 2.67 -9.21
C TYR A 42 7.84 2.53 -8.52
N ASP A 43 8.64 1.54 -8.95
CA ASP A 43 9.96 1.23 -8.37
C ASP A 43 10.88 2.46 -8.28
N ALA A 44 10.97 3.22 -9.38
CA ALA A 44 11.77 4.44 -9.46
C ALA A 44 11.24 5.41 -10.53
N LEU A 45 11.26 6.70 -10.22
CA LEU A 45 10.80 7.78 -11.08
C LEU A 45 11.91 8.79 -11.39
N THR A 46 11.78 9.43 -12.55
CA THR A 46 12.58 10.59 -12.95
C THR A 46 11.64 11.79 -13.12
N LEU A 47 12.02 12.93 -12.54
CA LEU A 47 11.39 14.23 -12.74
C LEU A 47 12.31 15.07 -13.62
N GLU A 48 11.84 15.43 -14.81
CA GLU A 48 12.51 16.39 -15.69
C GLU A 48 11.87 17.77 -15.50
N VAL A 49 12.68 18.83 -15.56
CA VAL A 49 12.23 20.23 -15.57
C VAL A 49 12.93 20.92 -16.74
N ASP A 50 12.15 21.55 -17.61
CA ASP A 50 12.58 22.18 -18.87
C ASP A 50 13.41 21.26 -19.79
N GLY A 51 13.13 19.95 -19.72
CA GLY A 51 13.79 18.93 -20.52
C GLY A 51 15.12 18.42 -19.97
N ASP A 52 15.53 18.88 -18.78
CA ASP A 52 16.67 18.34 -18.05
C ASP A 52 16.20 17.47 -16.86
N ASP A 53 16.87 16.34 -16.63
CA ASP A 53 16.67 15.49 -15.46
C ASP A 53 17.00 16.27 -14.17
N LEU A 54 15.98 16.85 -13.52
CA LEU A 54 16.14 17.49 -12.22
C LEU A 54 16.37 16.42 -11.14
N PHE A 55 15.63 15.31 -11.17
CA PHE A 55 15.85 14.16 -10.30
C PHE A 55 15.71 12.87 -11.09
N SER A 56 16.65 11.93 -10.92
CA SER A 56 16.64 10.65 -11.65
C SER A 56 16.70 9.48 -10.67
N SER A 57 16.03 8.38 -11.02
CA SER A 57 16.06 7.12 -10.26
C SER A 57 15.64 7.27 -8.80
N VAL A 58 14.64 8.13 -8.53
CA VAL A 58 14.09 8.32 -7.18
C VAL A 58 13.19 7.14 -6.85
N ALA A 59 13.69 6.25 -6.00
CA ALA A 59 12.94 5.09 -5.54
C ALA A 59 11.86 5.48 -4.53
N TYR A 60 10.94 4.55 -4.27
CA TYR A 60 9.89 4.75 -3.27
C TYR A 60 10.50 5.09 -1.89
N GLY A 61 10.13 6.27 -1.36
CA GLY A 61 10.60 6.75 -0.06
C GLY A 61 12.06 7.17 -0.01
N ASP A 62 12.69 7.44 -1.17
CA ASP A 62 14.03 8.04 -1.19
C ASP A 62 13.99 9.49 -0.70
N GLU A 63 14.98 9.86 0.11
CA GLU A 63 15.19 11.24 0.52
C GLU A 63 16.01 11.99 -0.54
N THR A 64 15.40 13.00 -1.16
CA THR A 64 16.08 13.89 -2.10
C THR A 64 16.44 15.22 -1.47
N LYS A 65 17.47 15.87 -2.03
CA LYS A 65 17.89 17.21 -1.63
C LYS A 65 17.18 18.26 -2.46
N TYR A 66 16.90 19.42 -1.88
CA TYR A 66 16.44 20.58 -2.65
C TYR A 66 17.42 20.95 -3.75
N LYS A 67 16.86 21.32 -4.89
CA LYS A 67 17.55 21.88 -6.04
C LYS A 67 16.85 23.16 -6.45
N ASP A 68 17.64 24.11 -6.91
CA ASP A 68 17.14 25.40 -7.38
C ASP A 68 16.43 25.24 -8.72
N VAL A 69 15.23 25.78 -8.81
CA VAL A 69 14.40 25.81 -10.03
C VAL A 69 14.03 27.27 -10.30
N ASP A 70 13.99 27.66 -11.58
CA ASP A 70 13.47 28.97 -11.94
C ASP A 70 11.94 28.95 -11.82
N PRO A 71 11.31 29.79 -10.98
CA PRO A 71 9.85 29.78 -10.87
C PRO A 71 9.16 30.19 -12.18
N GLY A 72 9.86 30.90 -13.08
CA GLY A 72 9.34 31.28 -14.39
C GLY A 72 9.43 30.20 -15.47
N ASP A 73 10.33 29.22 -15.31
CA ASP A 73 10.61 28.14 -16.25
C ASP A 73 10.62 26.81 -15.45
N CYS A 74 9.46 26.14 -15.41
CA CYS A 74 9.29 24.91 -14.63
C CYS A 74 8.41 23.86 -15.33
N ASP A 75 8.47 23.79 -16.66
CA ASP A 75 7.73 22.78 -17.42
C ASP A 75 8.26 21.39 -17.07
N SER A 76 7.43 20.62 -16.37
CA SER A 76 7.85 19.39 -15.70
C SER A 76 7.23 18.14 -16.34
N THR A 77 8.01 17.06 -16.37
CA THR A 77 7.55 15.73 -16.78
C THR A 77 7.91 14.70 -15.71
N ILE A 78 7.12 13.64 -15.59
CA ILE A 78 7.50 12.48 -14.76
C ILE A 78 7.49 11.23 -15.62
N SER A 79 8.56 10.45 -15.54
CA SER A 79 8.75 9.19 -16.27
C SER A 79 9.21 8.07 -15.34
N ARG A 80 9.07 6.82 -15.79
CA ARG A 80 9.78 5.70 -15.16
C ARG A 80 11.25 5.85 -15.45
N SER A 81 12.14 5.66 -14.48
CA SER A 81 13.58 5.78 -14.74
C SER A 81 14.12 4.76 -15.76
N SER A 82 13.38 3.68 -16.03
CA SER A 82 13.69 2.69 -17.07
C SER A 82 13.09 2.97 -18.45
N SER A 83 12.36 4.08 -18.63
CA SER A 83 11.63 4.40 -19.87
C SER A 83 11.58 5.90 -20.15
N ALA A 84 11.88 6.29 -21.40
CA ALA A 84 11.72 7.67 -21.87
C ALA A 84 10.25 8.05 -22.17
N THR A 85 9.29 7.13 -22.03
CA THR A 85 7.87 7.47 -22.16
C THR A 85 7.39 8.10 -20.86
N ALA A 86 7.03 9.39 -20.94
CA ALA A 86 6.46 10.12 -19.82
C ALA A 86 5.15 9.46 -19.35
N LEU A 87 5.03 9.32 -18.02
CA LEU A 87 3.80 8.95 -17.34
C LEU A 87 2.90 10.19 -17.20
N ILE A 88 3.52 11.34 -16.94
CA ILE A 88 2.89 12.65 -16.93
C ILE A 88 3.67 13.53 -17.91
N SER A 89 3.03 13.92 -19.00
CA SER A 89 3.70 14.49 -20.17
C SER A 89 4.05 15.97 -20.05
N THR A 90 3.30 16.76 -19.27
CA THR A 90 3.62 18.16 -18.93
C THR A 90 2.76 18.62 -17.75
N PHE A 91 3.37 19.22 -16.74
CA PHE A 91 2.70 20.04 -15.72
C PHE A 91 3.64 21.18 -15.28
N THR A 92 3.08 22.25 -14.73
CA THR A 92 3.84 23.41 -14.29
C THR A 92 3.45 23.68 -12.83
N PRO A 93 4.31 23.36 -11.84
CA PRO A 93 4.03 23.66 -10.45
C PRO A 93 4.01 25.18 -10.23
N ASP A 94 3.15 25.65 -9.31
CA ASP A 94 3.10 27.06 -8.94
C ASP A 94 4.18 27.35 -7.91
N LEU A 95 5.30 27.92 -8.36
CA LEU A 95 6.50 28.15 -7.55
C LEU A 95 6.76 29.66 -7.39
N SER A 96 7.24 30.05 -6.21
CA SER A 96 7.70 31.42 -5.93
C SER A 96 9.20 31.44 -5.60
N GLU A 97 9.82 32.60 -5.82
CA GLU A 97 11.22 32.84 -5.46
C GLU A 97 11.40 32.73 -3.93
N ASP A 98 12.51 32.12 -3.49
CA ASP A 98 12.90 31.94 -2.08
C ASP A 98 11.96 31.05 -1.23
N ASP A 99 11.06 30.31 -1.89
CA ASP A 99 10.13 29.37 -1.25
C ASP A 99 10.56 27.90 -1.45
N ASP A 100 10.33 27.07 -0.43
CA ASP A 100 10.61 25.63 -0.42
C ASP A 100 9.38 24.80 -0.82
N TYR A 101 9.59 23.77 -1.65
CA TYR A 101 8.53 22.90 -2.16
C TYR A 101 8.95 21.43 -2.25
N THR A 102 7.96 20.55 -2.09
CA THR A 102 8.06 19.15 -2.53
C THR A 102 7.11 18.87 -3.68
N ILE A 103 7.64 18.31 -4.77
CA ILE A 103 6.81 17.62 -5.76
C ILE A 103 6.68 16.16 -5.30
N LEU A 104 5.47 15.75 -4.95
CA LEU A 104 5.15 14.42 -4.48
C LEU A 104 4.47 13.64 -5.61
N ALA A 105 5.11 12.58 -6.12
CA ALA A 105 4.47 11.63 -7.02
C ALA A 105 3.74 10.54 -6.22
N TRP A 106 2.52 10.19 -6.60
CA TRP A 106 1.67 9.26 -5.85
C TRP A 106 0.73 8.46 -6.77
N GLY A 107 0.08 7.44 -6.23
CA GLY A 107 -0.90 6.63 -6.95
C GLY A 107 -0.35 5.34 -7.57
N PRO A 108 -1.23 4.51 -8.14
CA PRO A 108 -0.89 3.16 -8.59
C PRO A 108 -0.22 3.14 -9.97
N VAL A 109 0.30 1.97 -10.35
CA VAL A 109 0.80 1.73 -11.71
C VAL A 109 -0.33 1.90 -12.73
N GLY A 110 -0.08 2.75 -13.73
CA GLY A 110 -1.04 3.07 -14.79
C GLY A 110 -1.90 4.30 -14.53
N ASP A 111 -1.89 4.86 -13.31
CA ASP A 111 -2.62 6.08 -12.96
C ASP A 111 -1.80 6.94 -11.96
N LEU A 112 -0.65 7.45 -12.44
CA LEU A 112 0.24 8.26 -11.63
C LEU A 112 -0.33 9.67 -11.45
N GLY A 113 -0.45 10.12 -10.20
CA GLY A 113 -0.73 11.50 -9.82
C GLY A 113 0.52 12.23 -9.30
N TRP A 114 0.40 13.55 -9.15
CA TRP A 114 1.37 14.36 -8.43
C TRP A 114 0.66 15.37 -7.54
N GLN A 115 1.38 15.89 -6.54
CA GLN A 115 0.91 16.93 -5.63
C GLN A 115 2.07 17.88 -5.32
N LEU A 116 1.82 19.18 -5.35
CA LEU A 116 2.75 20.17 -4.81
C LEU A 116 2.50 20.33 -3.31
N LEU A 117 3.54 20.17 -2.50
CA LEU A 117 3.54 20.55 -1.09
C LEU A 117 4.27 21.88 -0.96
N ASP A 118 3.52 22.91 -0.57
CA ASP A 118 4.09 24.16 -0.08
C ASP A 118 4.65 23.92 1.32
N GLU A 119 5.94 24.13 1.48
CA GLU A 119 6.67 23.87 2.73
C GLU A 119 6.98 25.14 3.53
N ASN A 120 6.44 26.29 3.16
CA ASN A 120 6.76 27.60 3.78
C ASN A 120 5.91 27.88 5.03
N THR A 121 5.54 26.83 5.75
CA THR A 121 4.72 26.93 6.94
C THR A 121 5.60 27.22 8.15
N SER A 122 5.37 28.37 8.79
CA SER A 122 6.04 28.72 10.06
C SER A 122 6.06 27.58 11.08
N ASP A 123 7.23 27.35 11.68
CA ASP A 123 7.41 26.37 12.74
C ASP A 123 6.48 26.63 13.94
N PRO A 124 5.94 25.58 14.59
CA PRO A 124 5.23 25.70 15.86
C PRO A 124 6.19 25.87 17.05
N ASP A 125 5.64 26.01 18.25
CA ASP A 125 6.43 26.04 19.50
C ASP A 125 7.26 24.75 19.69
N ASP A 126 8.37 24.83 20.45
CA ASP A 126 9.32 23.73 20.68
C ASP A 126 8.74 22.46 21.35
N ASP A 127 7.55 22.55 21.95
CA ASP A 127 6.80 21.44 22.55
C ASP A 127 5.66 20.92 21.66
N LYS A 128 5.43 21.56 20.51
CA LYS A 128 4.38 21.25 19.55
C LYS A 128 4.96 20.83 18.21
N THR A 129 4.11 20.24 17.37
CA THR A 129 4.41 19.90 15.99
C THR A 129 3.14 20.08 15.16
N LYS A 130 3.27 20.57 13.93
CA LYS A 130 2.17 20.62 12.96
C LYS A 130 2.24 19.37 12.09
N VAL A 131 1.11 18.72 11.87
CA VAL A 131 1.00 17.52 11.03
C VAL A 131 -0.20 17.69 10.11
N ARG A 132 -0.01 17.48 8.81
CA ARG A 132 -1.10 17.29 7.86
C ARG A 132 -1.00 15.92 7.21
N VAL A 133 -2.12 15.45 6.66
CA VAL A 133 -2.18 14.16 5.96
C VAL A 133 -2.37 14.40 4.47
N PHE A 134 -1.62 13.68 3.65
CA PHE A 134 -1.90 13.50 2.24
C PHE A 134 -2.26 12.04 1.98
N ASN A 135 -3.46 11.76 1.47
CA ASN A 135 -3.84 10.39 1.13
C ASN A 135 -3.55 10.11 -0.36
N GLY A 136 -2.40 9.52 -0.64
CA GLY A 136 -2.03 9.03 -1.98
C GLY A 136 -2.35 7.54 -2.21
N ALA A 137 -3.01 6.88 -1.26
CA ALA A 137 -3.35 5.45 -1.34
C ALA A 137 -4.68 5.25 -2.07
N THR A 138 -4.66 5.36 -3.40
CA THR A 138 -5.87 5.26 -4.24
C THR A 138 -6.68 4.00 -3.96
N ASP A 139 -6.02 2.85 -3.92
CA ASP A 139 -6.64 1.55 -3.68
C ASP A 139 -7.11 1.37 -2.23
N ALA A 140 -6.74 2.25 -1.31
CA ALA A 140 -7.24 2.20 0.06
C ALA A 140 -8.48 3.10 0.25
N GLY A 141 -8.90 3.87 -0.75
CA GLY A 141 -10.05 4.77 -0.61
C GLY A 141 -9.87 5.81 0.51
N GLU A 142 -10.97 6.24 1.13
CA GLU A 142 -10.93 7.23 2.22
C GLU A 142 -10.43 6.60 3.53
N LEU A 143 -9.57 7.34 4.25
CA LEU A 143 -8.88 6.83 5.44
C LEU A 143 -9.07 7.73 6.66
N ASP A 144 -9.22 7.13 7.83
CA ASP A 144 -9.10 7.82 9.11
C ASP A 144 -7.69 7.61 9.68
N VAL A 145 -7.03 8.68 10.12
CA VAL A 145 -5.69 8.63 10.72
C VAL A 145 -5.75 8.99 12.19
N TYR A 146 -5.19 8.12 13.02
CA TYR A 146 -5.12 8.25 14.46
C TYR A 146 -3.67 8.38 14.91
N VAL A 147 -3.40 9.37 15.75
CA VAL A 147 -2.11 9.55 16.44
C VAL A 147 -2.41 9.57 17.93
N THR A 148 -1.98 8.52 18.63
CA THR A 148 -2.43 8.22 20.01
C THR A 148 -1.29 7.71 20.87
N ALA A 149 -1.43 7.75 22.19
CA ALA A 149 -0.45 7.11 23.05
C ALA A 149 -0.42 5.59 22.77
N GLU A 150 0.69 4.93 23.09
CA GLU A 150 0.92 3.52 22.71
C GLU A 150 -0.15 2.56 23.25
N ASP A 151 -0.59 2.80 24.47
CA ASP A 151 -1.55 1.96 25.19
C ASP A 151 -3.01 2.37 24.98
N ASP A 152 -3.28 3.42 24.20
CA ASP A 152 -4.65 3.89 23.95
C ASP A 152 -5.41 2.92 23.03
N THR A 153 -6.64 2.58 23.42
CA THR A 153 -7.54 1.75 22.62
C THR A 153 -8.06 2.49 21.39
N LEU A 154 -7.97 1.86 20.21
CA LEU A 154 -8.43 2.46 18.96
C LEU A 154 -9.95 2.72 18.98
N SER A 155 -10.73 1.83 19.61
CA SER A 155 -12.19 1.95 19.75
C SER A 155 -12.62 3.30 20.33
N ASP A 156 -11.90 3.80 21.31
CA ASP A 156 -12.22 5.02 22.06
C ASP A 156 -11.49 6.27 21.53
N SER A 157 -10.56 6.08 20.60
CA SER A 157 -9.72 7.14 20.03
C SER A 157 -10.50 8.04 19.07
N VAL A 158 -10.12 9.31 18.99
CA VAL A 158 -10.61 10.24 17.96
C VAL A 158 -9.56 10.34 16.86
N ALA A 159 -10.00 10.32 15.61
CA ALA A 159 -9.09 10.49 14.47
C ALA A 159 -8.48 11.89 14.51
N MET A 160 -7.17 11.99 14.34
CA MET A 160 -6.48 13.26 14.09
C MET A 160 -6.96 13.84 12.75
N GLN A 161 -7.10 12.97 11.75
CA GLN A 161 -7.71 13.28 10.46
C GLN A 161 -8.80 12.26 10.17
N SER A 162 -10.05 12.69 10.07
CA SER A 162 -11.15 11.84 9.62
C SER A 162 -11.36 11.96 8.11
N ALA A 163 -11.73 10.87 7.45
CA ALA A 163 -12.13 10.84 6.04
C ALA A 163 -11.14 11.58 5.12
N ALA A 164 -9.85 11.28 5.25
CA ALA A 164 -8.83 11.77 4.34
C ALA A 164 -9.12 11.22 2.93
N ALA A 165 -9.63 12.09 2.05
CA ALA A 165 -9.97 11.72 0.68
C ALA A 165 -8.71 11.49 -0.18
N VAL A 166 -8.80 10.55 -1.11
CA VAL A 166 -7.72 10.25 -2.07
C VAL A 166 -7.33 11.50 -2.84
N GLY A 167 -6.03 11.73 -3.01
CA GLY A 167 -5.45 12.87 -3.72
C GLY A 167 -5.64 14.22 -3.01
N THR A 168 -6.08 14.23 -1.75
CA THR A 168 -6.34 15.46 -1.00
C THR A 168 -5.25 15.72 0.03
N LEU A 169 -4.69 16.93 -0.01
CA LEU A 169 -3.83 17.49 1.03
C LEU A 169 -4.71 18.18 2.08
N ASN A 170 -4.68 17.66 3.31
CA ASN A 170 -5.53 18.16 4.39
C ASN A 170 -4.89 19.35 5.13
N ASP A 171 -5.68 20.02 5.95
CA ASP A 171 -5.21 21.10 6.82
C ASP A 171 -4.29 20.57 7.93
N PHE A 172 -3.42 21.46 8.44
CA PHE A 172 -2.56 21.14 9.56
C PHE A 172 -3.34 21.00 10.87
N VAL A 173 -3.02 19.96 11.62
CA VAL A 173 -3.37 19.78 13.03
C VAL A 173 -2.12 19.98 13.88
N THR A 174 -2.24 20.71 14.99
CA THR A 174 -1.14 20.85 15.95
C THR A 174 -1.29 19.81 17.05
N ILE A 175 -0.27 18.99 17.25
CA ILE A 175 -0.20 17.98 18.31
C ILE A 175 1.01 18.24 19.22
N ASP A 176 1.05 17.56 20.37
CA ASP A 176 2.22 17.55 21.24
C ASP A 176 3.36 16.76 20.60
N LYS A 177 4.59 17.24 20.76
CA LYS A 177 5.77 16.45 20.36
C LYS A 177 5.83 15.16 21.17
N GLY A 178 6.38 14.11 20.57
CA GLY A 178 6.58 12.86 21.29
C GLY A 178 6.76 11.66 20.39
N THR A 179 6.71 10.50 21.03
CA THR A 179 6.64 9.20 20.38
C THR A 179 5.20 8.70 20.49
N TRP A 180 4.62 8.35 19.36
CA TRP A 180 3.21 8.07 19.20
C TRP A 180 2.99 6.76 18.44
N ARG A 181 1.84 6.16 18.66
CA ARG A 181 1.32 5.10 17.78
C ARG A 181 0.53 5.75 16.66
N VAL A 182 0.83 5.39 15.42
CA VAL A 182 0.09 5.82 14.23
C VAL A 182 -0.75 4.65 13.73
N ARG A 183 -2.06 4.86 13.67
CA ARG A 183 -3.02 3.88 13.16
C ARG A 183 -3.82 4.50 12.02
N VAL A 184 -4.03 3.74 10.96
CA VAL A 184 -4.85 4.13 9.82
C VAL A 184 -5.93 3.09 9.61
N THR A 185 -7.17 3.54 9.43
CA THR A 185 -8.31 2.66 9.18
C THR A 185 -9.07 3.10 7.94
N ALA A 186 -9.93 2.24 7.41
CA ALA A 186 -10.97 2.70 6.50
C ALA A 186 -11.81 3.80 7.17
N ALA A 187 -12.23 4.80 6.40
CA ALA A 187 -13.05 5.89 6.92
C ALA A 187 -14.34 5.35 7.58
N GLY A 188 -14.56 5.73 8.84
CA GLY A 188 -15.73 5.34 9.61
C GLY A 188 -15.71 3.91 10.18
N SER A 189 -14.64 3.14 9.98
CA SER A 189 -14.54 1.75 10.45
C SER A 189 -13.23 1.49 11.21
N LYS A 190 -13.28 1.59 12.54
CA LYS A 190 -12.13 1.29 13.43
C LYS A 190 -11.74 -0.19 13.49
N THR A 191 -12.52 -1.07 12.89
CA THR A 191 -12.24 -2.51 12.81
C THR A 191 -11.54 -2.90 11.52
N ASP A 192 -11.55 -2.03 10.50
CA ASP A 192 -10.79 -2.20 9.25
C ASP A 192 -9.47 -1.41 9.37
N VAL A 193 -8.51 -2.01 10.07
CA VAL A 193 -7.18 -1.44 10.28
C VAL A 193 -6.29 -1.75 9.08
N ARG A 194 -5.61 -0.72 8.57
CA ARG A 194 -4.82 -0.76 7.33
C ARG A 194 -3.34 -0.40 7.52
N LEU A 195 -3.02 0.20 8.66
CA LEU A 195 -1.67 0.43 9.17
C LEU A 195 -1.76 0.56 10.69
N ASP A 196 -0.84 -0.07 11.42
CA ASP A 196 -0.71 0.09 12.86
C ASP A 196 0.78 0.01 13.24
N VAL A 197 1.39 1.16 13.52
CA VAL A 197 2.82 1.25 13.83
C VAL A 197 3.04 2.04 15.11
N SER A 198 3.69 1.39 16.08
CA SER A 198 4.18 2.00 17.31
C SER A 198 5.50 2.74 17.10
N GLY A 199 5.80 3.69 17.99
CA GLY A 199 7.12 4.29 18.08
C GLY A 199 7.39 5.42 17.07
N VAL A 200 6.37 5.97 16.43
CA VAL A 200 6.52 7.06 15.45
C VAL A 200 6.87 8.35 16.16
N VAL A 201 8.00 8.96 15.80
CA VAL A 201 8.51 10.16 16.47
C VAL A 201 8.08 11.42 15.72
N PHE A 202 7.34 12.30 16.40
CA PHE A 202 7.07 13.66 15.95
C PHE A 202 7.86 14.64 16.80
N GLY A 203 8.92 15.23 16.23
CA GLY A 203 9.79 16.16 16.93
C GLY A 203 9.14 17.53 17.15
N GLY A 204 9.50 18.21 18.25
CA GLY A 204 9.00 19.57 18.52
C GLY A 204 9.59 20.63 17.60
N GLY A 205 8.83 21.71 17.38
CA GLY A 205 9.23 22.81 16.50
C GLY A 205 9.33 22.41 15.04
N ASN A 206 8.52 21.44 14.58
CA ASN A 206 8.55 20.95 13.21
C ASN A 206 7.17 20.95 12.55
N VAL A 207 7.20 20.98 11.23
CA VAL A 207 6.06 20.77 10.34
C VAL A 207 6.25 19.46 9.59
N TYR A 208 5.21 18.63 9.57
CA TYR A 208 5.23 17.34 8.89
C TYR A 208 4.05 17.18 7.94
N THR A 209 4.33 16.57 6.79
CA THR A 209 3.31 15.91 5.97
C THR A 209 3.42 14.40 6.13
N LEU A 210 2.34 13.77 6.60
CA LEU A 210 2.17 12.32 6.62
C LEU A 210 1.51 11.88 5.31
N THR A 211 2.31 11.36 4.39
CA THR A 211 1.84 10.85 3.09
C THR A 211 1.49 9.37 3.21
N LEU A 212 0.25 9.00 2.91
CA LEU A 212 -0.21 7.62 2.82
C LEU A 212 -0.05 7.11 1.39
N ALA A 213 0.40 5.87 1.23
CA ALA A 213 0.54 5.20 -0.07
C ALA A 213 0.06 3.75 0.04
N ALA A 214 -0.50 3.21 -1.04
CA ALA A 214 -0.94 1.81 -1.05
C ALA A 214 0.26 0.86 -0.87
N ALA A 215 0.06 -0.19 -0.07
CA ALA A 215 0.97 -1.33 -0.02
C ALA A 215 0.68 -2.29 -1.19
N SER A 216 1.42 -3.40 -1.27
CA SER A 216 1.49 -4.28 -2.44
C SER A 216 0.12 -4.77 -2.96
N SER A 217 -0.81 -5.11 -2.07
CA SER A 217 -2.14 -5.62 -2.45
C SER A 217 -3.23 -4.55 -2.57
N GLY A 218 -2.91 -3.26 -2.37
CA GLY A 218 -3.81 -2.13 -2.55
C GLY A 218 -4.53 -1.65 -1.28
N VAL A 219 -4.95 -2.55 -0.39
CA VAL A 219 -5.82 -2.15 0.74
C VAL A 219 -5.04 -1.72 1.99
N LEU A 220 -3.99 -2.46 2.34
CA LEU A 220 -3.05 -2.02 3.38
C LEU A 220 -2.28 -0.81 2.88
N VAL A 221 -1.84 0.05 3.80
CA VAL A 221 -1.13 1.29 3.44
C VAL A 221 0.21 1.38 4.14
N ASN A 222 1.20 1.91 3.42
CA ASN A 222 2.42 2.46 4.00
C ASN A 222 2.24 3.96 4.24
N ALA A 223 3.13 4.55 5.01
CA ALA A 223 3.21 6.00 5.16
C ALA A 223 4.64 6.52 5.09
N MET A 224 4.78 7.79 4.72
CA MET A 224 6.02 8.55 4.79
C MET A 224 5.79 9.79 5.64
N LEU A 225 6.62 9.99 6.65
CA LEU A 225 6.63 11.20 7.45
C LEU A 225 7.71 12.13 6.89
N LEU A 226 7.27 13.12 6.12
CA LEU A 226 8.12 14.13 5.49
C LEU A 226 8.24 15.31 6.44
N ARG A 227 9.46 15.64 6.87
CA ARG A 227 9.73 16.90 7.57
C ARG A 227 9.87 18.01 6.53
N GLU A 228 9.05 19.05 6.65
CA GLU A 228 9.08 20.19 5.72
C GLU A 228 10.30 21.08 5.98
N GLU A 229 10.81 21.74 4.92
CA GLU A 229 12.02 22.59 4.89
C GLU A 229 13.32 21.88 5.33
N LYS A 230 13.33 20.54 5.38
CA LYS A 230 14.44 19.75 5.93
C LYS A 230 14.58 18.42 5.19
N GLN A 231 15.82 18.00 4.94
CA GLN A 231 16.14 16.69 4.34
C GLN A 231 16.02 15.60 5.40
N ALA A 232 14.77 15.25 5.76
CA ALA A 232 14.46 14.15 6.66
C ALA A 232 13.14 13.49 6.24
N LEU A 233 13.21 12.27 5.73
CA LEU A 233 12.05 11.42 5.45
C LEU A 233 12.14 10.14 6.29
N THR A 234 11.05 9.81 6.99
CA THR A 234 10.94 8.55 7.73
C THR A 234 9.84 7.69 7.12
N ARG A 235 10.18 6.46 6.70
CA ARG A 235 9.18 5.47 6.29
C ARG A 235 8.51 4.85 7.50
N ILE A 236 7.20 4.68 7.38
CA ILE A 236 6.31 4.02 8.34
C ILE A 236 5.58 2.95 7.53
N ASP A 237 6.25 1.83 7.32
CA ASP A 237 5.72 0.76 6.48
C ASP A 237 4.81 -0.18 7.29
N VAL A 238 3.81 -0.75 6.62
CA VAL A 238 2.97 -1.79 7.22
C VAL A 238 3.84 -3.01 7.55
N THR A 239 3.55 -3.66 8.68
CA THR A 239 4.28 -4.84 9.16
C THR A 239 3.47 -6.11 9.12
N ASP A 240 2.20 -6.02 8.76
CA ASP A 240 1.23 -7.11 8.76
C ASP A 240 0.89 -7.56 7.33
N ALA A 241 0.42 -8.79 7.21
CA ALA A 241 -0.30 -9.29 6.04
C ALA A 241 -1.79 -9.36 6.35
N ARG A 242 -2.64 -9.58 5.34
CA ARG A 242 -4.02 -10.00 5.56
C ARG A 242 -4.26 -11.40 5.03
N VAL A 243 -5.03 -12.18 5.78
CA VAL A 243 -5.43 -13.52 5.39
C VAL A 243 -6.93 -13.69 5.53
N ARG A 244 -7.54 -14.38 4.58
CA ARG A 244 -8.89 -14.94 4.69
C ARG A 244 -8.92 -16.41 4.30
N ILE A 245 -10.03 -17.09 4.59
CA ILE A 245 -10.26 -18.45 4.09
C ILE A 245 -11.28 -18.47 2.97
N ALA A 246 -11.10 -19.42 2.06
CA ALA A 246 -12.13 -19.87 1.13
C ALA A 246 -12.36 -21.37 1.35
N GLY A 247 -13.42 -21.73 2.08
CA GLY A 247 -13.79 -23.10 2.39
C GLY A 247 -14.72 -23.68 1.31
N ALA A 248 -14.39 -24.84 0.76
CA ALA A 248 -15.13 -25.53 -0.30
C ALA A 248 -15.14 -27.05 -0.07
N ALA A 249 -15.40 -27.46 1.18
CA ALA A 249 -15.43 -28.88 1.56
C ALA A 249 -16.61 -29.64 0.95
N ALA A 250 -16.39 -30.93 0.70
CA ALA A 250 -17.41 -31.84 0.20
C ALA A 250 -18.57 -31.99 1.20
N ALA A 251 -19.78 -32.25 0.67
CA ALA A 251 -21.02 -32.36 1.44
C ALA A 251 -21.31 -31.13 2.32
N ASN A 252 -20.80 -29.95 1.95
CA ASN A 252 -21.00 -28.68 2.65
C ASN A 252 -20.56 -28.74 4.12
N ALA A 253 -19.53 -29.54 4.40
CA ALA A 253 -18.97 -29.67 5.74
C ALA A 253 -18.45 -28.31 6.25
N THR A 254 -18.48 -28.13 7.57
CA THR A 254 -17.88 -26.95 8.20
C THR A 254 -16.38 -26.92 7.93
N VAL A 255 -15.88 -25.77 7.47
CA VAL A 255 -14.46 -25.48 7.40
C VAL A 255 -14.12 -24.49 8.51
N THR A 256 -13.09 -24.82 9.27
CA THR A 256 -12.54 -23.96 10.32
C THR A 256 -11.05 -23.76 10.07
N ALA A 257 -10.53 -22.55 10.24
CA ALA A 257 -9.09 -22.34 10.28
C ALA A 257 -8.67 -21.17 11.18
N THR A 258 -7.46 -21.29 11.71
CA THR A 258 -6.76 -20.22 12.42
C THR A 258 -5.37 -20.02 11.84
N VAL A 259 -4.87 -18.79 11.83
CA VAL A 259 -3.50 -18.44 11.46
C VAL A 259 -2.83 -17.78 12.66
N ASP A 260 -1.81 -18.43 13.22
CA ASP A 260 -1.15 -18.04 14.49
C ASP A 260 -2.12 -17.76 15.65
N GLY A 261 -3.22 -18.52 15.68
CA GLY A 261 -4.27 -18.39 16.70
C GLY A 261 -5.34 -17.35 16.39
N THR A 262 -5.16 -16.51 15.36
CA THR A 262 -6.22 -15.64 14.83
C THR A 262 -7.25 -16.51 14.11
N GLU A 263 -8.47 -16.57 14.66
CA GLU A 263 -9.59 -17.26 14.02
C GLU A 263 -10.03 -16.48 12.78
N LEU A 264 -10.08 -17.16 11.64
CA LEU A 264 -10.54 -16.55 10.39
C LEU A 264 -12.05 -16.77 10.22
N LEU A 265 -12.50 -18.02 10.30
CA LEU A 265 -13.91 -18.38 10.23
C LEU A 265 -14.14 -19.84 10.64
N SER A 266 -15.35 -20.14 11.10
CA SER A 266 -15.89 -21.49 11.24
C SER A 266 -17.32 -21.56 10.68
N SER A 267 -17.47 -22.01 9.43
CA SER A 267 -18.78 -22.03 8.74
C SER A 267 -18.91 -23.18 7.74
N GLY A 268 -20.15 -23.53 7.38
CA GLY A 268 -20.45 -24.51 6.32
C GLY A 268 -19.99 -24.01 4.95
N SER A 269 -19.41 -24.89 4.13
CA SER A 269 -18.93 -24.55 2.79
C SER A 269 -20.02 -24.68 1.70
N PRO A 270 -19.89 -24.00 0.54
CA PRO A 270 -18.83 -23.04 0.19
C PRO A 270 -18.94 -21.74 0.99
N VAL A 271 -17.80 -21.18 1.39
CA VAL A 271 -17.73 -19.95 2.19
C VAL A 271 -16.43 -19.20 1.93
N VAL A 272 -16.48 -17.88 2.02
CA VAL A 272 -15.29 -17.02 2.06
C VAL A 272 -15.43 -16.13 3.29
N SER A 273 -14.36 -16.00 4.08
CA SER A 273 -14.35 -15.10 5.24
C SER A 273 -13.96 -13.69 4.86
N ASP A 274 -14.18 -12.75 5.77
CA ASP A 274 -13.48 -11.47 5.75
C ASP A 274 -11.97 -11.69 5.93
N TYR A 275 -11.19 -10.69 5.55
CA TYR A 275 -9.76 -10.64 5.82
C TYR A 275 -9.50 -10.30 7.29
N ALA A 276 -8.51 -10.98 7.88
CA ALA A 276 -7.95 -10.64 9.18
C ALA A 276 -6.48 -10.26 9.03
N LEU A 277 -6.02 -9.30 9.84
CA LEU A 277 -4.61 -8.99 9.99
C LEU A 277 -3.89 -10.14 10.69
N VAL A 278 -2.71 -10.47 10.19
CA VAL A 278 -1.82 -11.48 10.78
C VAL A 278 -0.36 -11.03 10.66
N ASP A 279 0.47 -11.53 11.58
CA ASP A 279 1.90 -11.30 11.53
C ASP A 279 2.51 -11.88 10.25
N VAL A 280 3.53 -11.22 9.72
CA VAL A 280 4.32 -11.69 8.57
C VAL A 280 5.26 -12.84 8.95
N GLY A 281 5.75 -13.56 7.95
CA GLY A 281 6.61 -14.74 8.14
C GLY A 281 5.85 -16.02 7.87
N THR A 282 6.26 -17.13 8.48
CA THR A 282 5.66 -18.45 8.22
C THR A 282 4.75 -18.86 9.38
N PRO A 283 3.44 -18.58 9.31
CA PRO A 283 2.55 -18.81 10.43
C PRO A 283 2.26 -20.30 10.64
N THR A 284 1.88 -20.64 11.86
CA THR A 284 1.24 -21.90 12.17
C THR A 284 -0.22 -21.83 11.77
N VAL A 285 -0.64 -22.71 10.86
CA VAL A 285 -2.05 -22.84 10.48
C VAL A 285 -2.66 -24.07 11.15
N THR A 286 -3.81 -23.87 11.80
CA THR A 286 -4.69 -24.98 12.16
C THR A 286 -5.91 -24.96 11.24
N ALA A 287 -6.34 -26.13 10.78
CA ALA A 287 -7.47 -26.26 9.88
C ALA A 287 -8.26 -27.54 10.15
N ALA A 288 -9.58 -27.48 9.99
CA ALA A 288 -10.46 -28.64 10.12
C ALA A 288 -11.53 -28.68 9.04
N ILE A 289 -11.91 -29.90 8.64
CA ILE A 289 -13.13 -30.19 7.87
C ILE A 289 -14.05 -31.04 8.75
N GLY A 290 -15.18 -30.47 9.15
CA GLY A 290 -16.02 -31.00 10.22
C GLY A 290 -15.23 -31.04 11.53
N THR A 291 -15.05 -32.24 12.10
CA THR A 291 -14.26 -32.45 13.31
C THR A 291 -12.86 -33.01 13.04
N THR A 292 -12.51 -33.21 11.76
CA THR A 292 -11.24 -33.81 11.37
C THR A 292 -10.20 -32.72 11.19
N ASP A 293 -9.08 -32.83 11.91
CA ASP A 293 -7.91 -31.99 11.71
C ASP A 293 -7.28 -32.27 10.34
N VAL A 294 -7.10 -31.23 9.55
CA VAL A 294 -6.50 -31.25 8.21
C VAL A 294 -5.30 -30.31 8.10
N SER A 295 -4.76 -29.83 9.23
CA SER A 295 -3.66 -28.87 9.28
C SER A 295 -2.42 -29.33 8.50
N SER A 296 -2.17 -30.65 8.45
CA SER A 296 -1.06 -31.24 7.68
C SER A 296 -1.21 -31.11 6.16
N ALA A 297 -2.39 -30.77 5.65
CA ALA A 297 -2.63 -30.53 4.23
C ALA A 297 -2.30 -29.09 3.81
N VAL A 298 -2.11 -28.18 4.77
CA VAL A 298 -1.77 -26.78 4.51
C VAL A 298 -0.29 -26.68 4.17
N ALA A 299 0.01 -26.19 2.96
CA ALA A 299 1.39 -25.91 2.57
C ALA A 299 1.95 -24.74 3.40
N SER A 300 3.24 -24.81 3.71
CA SER A 300 3.97 -23.69 4.33
C SER A 300 3.99 -22.50 3.37
N GLN A 301 3.64 -21.31 3.86
CA GLN A 301 3.68 -20.05 3.13
C GLN A 301 4.40 -19.00 3.96
N ALA A 302 5.32 -18.26 3.36
CA ALA A 302 5.85 -17.04 3.96
C ALA A 302 4.93 -15.88 3.56
N LEU A 303 4.25 -15.29 4.53
CA LEU A 303 3.44 -14.10 4.37
C LEU A 303 4.34 -12.87 4.37
N GLU A 304 4.09 -11.97 3.43
CA GLU A 304 4.83 -10.72 3.26
C GLU A 304 3.97 -9.52 3.68
N ALA A 305 4.63 -8.48 4.19
CA ALA A 305 3.94 -7.29 4.66
C ALA A 305 3.20 -6.59 3.52
N GLY A 306 1.97 -6.15 3.77
CA GLY A 306 1.18 -5.44 2.76
C GLY A 306 0.60 -6.34 1.67
N VAL A 307 0.67 -7.66 1.83
CA VAL A 307 0.12 -8.65 0.89
C VAL A 307 -1.11 -9.33 1.48
N ASP A 308 -2.08 -9.61 0.60
CA ASP A 308 -3.31 -10.30 0.94
C ASP A 308 -3.26 -11.75 0.45
N TYR A 309 -3.75 -12.68 1.26
CA TYR A 309 -3.78 -14.09 0.93
C TYR A 309 -5.15 -14.72 1.20
N THR A 310 -5.57 -15.60 0.30
CA THR A 310 -6.68 -16.53 0.52
C THR A 310 -6.14 -17.94 0.73
N LEU A 311 -6.43 -18.52 1.90
CA LEU A 311 -6.24 -19.96 2.14
C LEU A 311 -7.47 -20.71 1.66
N VAL A 312 -7.36 -21.39 0.51
CA VAL A 312 -8.43 -22.20 -0.06
C VAL A 312 -8.36 -23.62 0.52
N ILE A 313 -9.40 -24.05 1.24
CA ILE A 313 -9.49 -25.39 1.85
C ILE A 313 -10.65 -26.14 1.22
N TYR A 314 -10.39 -27.26 0.56
CA TYR A 314 -11.39 -28.00 -0.21
C TYR A 314 -11.16 -29.50 -0.21
N GLY A 315 -12.11 -30.25 -0.81
CA GLY A 315 -12.10 -31.71 -0.80
C GLY A 315 -12.84 -32.29 0.41
N SER A 316 -12.56 -33.55 0.75
CA SER A 316 -13.22 -34.23 1.86
C SER A 316 -12.28 -34.36 3.07
N ALA A 317 -12.81 -34.61 4.26
CA ALA A 317 -11.99 -34.90 5.43
C ALA A 317 -11.02 -36.09 5.24
N ALA A 318 -11.30 -37.02 4.31
CA ALA A 318 -10.44 -38.16 4.01
C ALA A 318 -9.35 -37.85 2.96
N SER A 319 -9.56 -36.82 2.14
CA SER A 319 -8.64 -36.35 1.10
C SER A 319 -8.68 -34.82 1.03
N PRO A 320 -8.23 -34.12 2.09
CA PRO A 320 -8.27 -32.67 2.14
C PRO A 320 -7.17 -32.07 1.25
N VAL A 321 -7.44 -30.90 0.69
CA VAL A 321 -6.44 -30.08 0.01
C VAL A 321 -6.55 -28.66 0.54
N ALA A 322 -5.40 -28.04 0.80
CA ALA A 322 -5.30 -26.64 1.17
C ALA A 322 -4.20 -25.95 0.37
N VAL A 323 -4.52 -24.81 -0.22
CA VAL A 323 -3.62 -24.05 -1.09
C VAL A 323 -3.70 -22.56 -0.77
N TRP A 324 -2.55 -21.90 -0.81
CA TRP A 324 -2.47 -20.46 -0.70
C TRP A 324 -2.62 -19.82 -2.06
N VAL A 325 -3.39 -18.75 -2.10
CA VAL A 325 -3.55 -17.86 -3.24
C VAL A 325 -3.17 -16.46 -2.77
N GLU A 326 -2.29 -15.80 -3.51
CA GLU A 326 -2.01 -14.38 -3.32
C GLU A 326 -3.08 -13.56 -4.03
N ASP A 327 -3.57 -12.52 -3.35
CA ASP A 327 -4.67 -11.70 -3.79
C ASP A 327 -4.17 -10.33 -4.25
N ASP A 328 -4.55 -9.94 -5.47
CA ASP A 328 -4.38 -8.59 -5.99
C ASP A 328 -5.70 -7.84 -5.79
N ASN A 329 -5.79 -7.11 -4.68
CA ASN A 329 -6.94 -6.28 -4.36
C ASN A 329 -6.74 -4.82 -4.80
N THR A 330 -5.75 -4.52 -5.65
CA THR A 330 -5.62 -3.20 -6.27
C THR A 330 -6.82 -2.96 -7.20
N LEU A 331 -7.30 -1.72 -7.26
CA LEU A 331 -8.46 -1.37 -8.07
C LEU A 331 -8.12 -1.36 -9.56
N SER A 332 -9.16 -1.35 -10.39
CA SER A 332 -8.97 -1.00 -11.80
C SER A 332 -8.62 0.49 -11.89
N SER A 333 -7.64 0.83 -12.72
CA SER A 333 -7.38 2.23 -13.09
C SER A 333 -8.51 2.85 -13.93
N SER A 334 -9.49 2.05 -14.36
CA SER A 334 -10.70 2.56 -15.00
C SER A 334 -11.82 2.74 -13.98
N SER A 335 -12.25 3.99 -13.81
CA SER A 335 -13.41 4.37 -12.95
C SER A 335 -14.76 3.77 -13.37
N SER A 336 -14.82 2.99 -14.46
CA SER A 336 -16.03 2.33 -14.97
C SER A 336 -15.99 0.81 -14.86
N LYS A 337 -14.92 0.26 -14.29
CA LYS A 337 -14.68 -1.18 -14.27
C LYS A 337 -14.41 -1.72 -12.87
N ALA A 338 -14.62 -3.02 -12.74
CA ALA A 338 -14.23 -3.87 -11.64
C ALA A 338 -13.15 -4.86 -12.09
N LYS A 339 -12.50 -5.53 -11.14
CA LYS A 339 -11.72 -6.75 -11.37
C LYS A 339 -12.49 -7.96 -10.88
N ILE A 340 -12.46 -9.07 -11.62
CA ILE A 340 -13.06 -10.35 -11.20
C ILE A 340 -12.11 -11.50 -11.50
N ARG A 341 -11.98 -12.46 -10.57
CA ARG A 341 -11.31 -13.75 -10.80
C ARG A 341 -12.18 -14.95 -10.47
N LEU A 342 -11.75 -16.14 -10.88
CA LEU A 342 -12.36 -17.43 -10.55
C LEU A 342 -11.39 -18.30 -9.75
N ILE A 343 -11.87 -18.91 -8.66
CA ILE A 343 -11.18 -19.99 -7.93
C ILE A 343 -11.93 -21.31 -8.15
N ASN A 344 -11.19 -22.32 -8.61
CA ASN A 344 -11.72 -23.67 -8.81
C ASN A 344 -11.34 -24.59 -7.64
N ALA A 345 -12.30 -24.90 -6.77
CA ALA A 345 -12.13 -25.76 -5.61
C ALA A 345 -12.93 -27.08 -5.71
N ILE A 346 -13.29 -27.51 -6.93
CA ILE A 346 -14.04 -28.76 -7.15
C ILE A 346 -13.06 -29.95 -7.26
N SER A 347 -12.81 -30.61 -6.12
CA SER A 347 -11.78 -31.65 -6.00
C SER A 347 -11.95 -32.89 -6.89
N ASP A 348 -13.18 -33.27 -7.23
CA ASP A 348 -13.52 -34.53 -7.90
C ASP A 348 -13.86 -34.36 -9.40
N LEU A 349 -13.83 -33.13 -9.92
CA LEU A 349 -14.15 -32.86 -11.33
C LEU A 349 -13.04 -33.32 -12.29
N GLY A 350 -11.78 -33.28 -11.85
CA GLY A 350 -10.63 -33.69 -12.66
C GLY A 350 -10.43 -32.88 -13.96
N SER A 351 -10.95 -31.64 -14.01
CA SER A 351 -10.96 -30.78 -15.20
C SER A 351 -10.85 -29.31 -14.81
N THR A 352 -10.61 -28.44 -15.79
CA THR A 352 -10.53 -26.99 -15.60
C THR A 352 -11.90 -26.31 -15.64
N LEU A 353 -11.98 -25.10 -15.10
CA LEU A 353 -13.13 -24.20 -15.21
C LEU A 353 -12.85 -22.99 -16.11
N ALA A 354 -13.92 -22.39 -16.60
CA ALA A 354 -13.92 -21.10 -17.29
C ALA A 354 -15.06 -20.22 -16.77
N LEU A 355 -14.83 -18.91 -16.69
CA LEU A 355 -15.79 -17.91 -16.22
C LEU A 355 -16.20 -16.96 -17.35
N LYS A 356 -17.49 -16.64 -17.41
CA LYS A 356 -18.03 -15.59 -18.27
C LYS A 356 -18.98 -14.68 -17.50
N LEU A 357 -19.02 -13.40 -17.87
CA LEU A 357 -20.12 -12.49 -17.54
C LEU A 357 -20.96 -12.25 -18.81
N GLY A 358 -22.18 -12.78 -18.83
CA GLY A 358 -22.99 -12.84 -20.05
C GLY A 358 -22.25 -13.65 -21.13
N SER A 359 -21.95 -13.02 -22.27
CA SER A 359 -21.17 -13.63 -23.35
C SER A 359 -19.66 -13.36 -23.25
N SER A 360 -19.23 -12.45 -22.38
CA SER A 360 -17.83 -12.01 -22.27
C SER A 360 -17.01 -13.02 -21.46
N PRO A 361 -15.96 -13.64 -22.04
CA PRO A 361 -15.05 -14.49 -21.28
C PRO A 361 -14.19 -13.65 -20.33
N LEU A 362 -14.09 -14.10 -19.07
CA LEU A 362 -13.27 -13.48 -18.04
C LEU A 362 -12.07 -14.36 -17.66
N ALA A 363 -12.28 -15.67 -17.59
CA ALA A 363 -11.21 -16.63 -17.30
C ALA A 363 -11.43 -17.94 -18.05
N SER A 364 -10.35 -18.69 -18.30
CA SER A 364 -10.41 -20.02 -18.91
C SER A 364 -9.25 -20.89 -18.45
N GLY A 365 -9.44 -22.20 -18.43
CA GLY A 365 -8.35 -23.15 -18.09
C GLY A 365 -7.97 -23.13 -16.61
N VAL A 366 -8.85 -22.69 -15.71
CA VAL A 366 -8.57 -22.61 -14.27
C VAL A 366 -8.51 -24.01 -13.68
N ALA A 367 -7.31 -24.49 -13.36
CA ALA A 367 -7.07 -25.81 -12.79
C ALA A 367 -7.67 -25.94 -11.38
N VAL A 368 -7.91 -27.18 -10.95
CA VAL A 368 -8.39 -27.46 -9.58
C VAL A 368 -7.32 -27.00 -8.58
N GLY A 369 -7.74 -26.27 -7.56
CA GLY A 369 -6.86 -25.64 -6.56
C GLY A 369 -6.19 -24.36 -7.04
N ALA A 370 -6.54 -23.82 -8.21
CA ALA A 370 -5.96 -22.59 -8.74
C ALA A 370 -6.98 -21.44 -8.78
N ALA A 371 -6.45 -20.23 -8.71
CA ALA A 371 -7.15 -19.00 -9.07
C ALA A 371 -6.76 -18.56 -10.49
N SER A 372 -7.68 -17.95 -11.23
CA SER A 372 -7.34 -17.21 -12.44
C SER A 372 -6.62 -15.90 -12.10
N SER A 373 -5.93 -15.31 -13.08
CA SER A 373 -5.66 -13.87 -13.02
C SER A 373 -6.97 -13.08 -12.90
N TYR A 374 -6.90 -11.89 -12.33
CA TYR A 374 -8.01 -10.95 -12.36
C TYR A 374 -8.24 -10.44 -13.79
N ALA A 375 -9.51 -10.38 -14.19
CA ALA A 375 -9.94 -9.81 -15.45
C ALA A 375 -10.74 -8.52 -15.18
N GLU A 376 -10.47 -7.48 -15.97
CA GLU A 376 -11.28 -6.27 -15.92
C GLU A 376 -12.65 -6.47 -16.59
N VAL A 377 -13.68 -5.92 -15.97
CA VAL A 377 -15.05 -5.99 -16.47
C VAL A 377 -15.78 -4.68 -16.23
N SER A 378 -16.62 -4.26 -17.18
CA SER A 378 -17.46 -3.07 -16.98
C SER A 378 -18.46 -3.31 -15.85
N ALA A 379 -18.69 -2.27 -15.04
CA ALA A 379 -19.73 -2.29 -14.04
C ALA A 379 -21.11 -2.57 -14.68
N THR A 380 -21.94 -3.34 -13.98
CA THR A 380 -23.30 -3.68 -14.40
C THR A 380 -24.24 -3.75 -13.21
N THR A 381 -25.47 -3.30 -13.39
CA THR A 381 -26.54 -3.41 -12.37
C THR A 381 -27.28 -4.74 -12.44
N SER A 382 -27.03 -5.55 -13.48
CA SER A 382 -27.54 -6.91 -13.58
C SER A 382 -26.71 -7.71 -14.56
N GLY A 383 -26.06 -8.76 -14.06
CA GLY A 383 -25.20 -9.64 -14.83
C GLY A 383 -25.44 -11.11 -14.52
N THR A 384 -25.10 -11.98 -15.47
CA THR A 384 -25.11 -13.42 -15.26
C THR A 384 -23.68 -13.94 -15.33
N LEU A 385 -23.13 -14.37 -14.21
CA LEU A 385 -21.86 -15.09 -14.16
C LEU A 385 -22.13 -16.56 -14.43
N THR A 386 -21.45 -17.12 -15.42
CA THR A 386 -21.56 -18.54 -15.77
C THR A 386 -20.19 -19.18 -15.69
N VAL A 387 -20.10 -20.25 -14.90
CA VAL A 387 -18.92 -21.11 -14.83
C VAL A 387 -19.19 -22.38 -15.61
N THR A 388 -18.25 -22.80 -16.43
CA THR A 388 -18.37 -24.00 -17.28
C THR A 388 -17.13 -24.87 -17.17
N SER A 389 -17.27 -26.17 -17.44
CA SER A 389 -16.17 -27.11 -17.60
C SER A 389 -16.32 -27.89 -18.91
N PRO A 390 -15.23 -28.22 -19.62
CA PRO A 390 -15.32 -29.11 -20.78
C PRO A 390 -15.74 -30.54 -20.41
N ALA A 391 -15.69 -30.91 -19.13
CA ALA A 391 -16.09 -32.23 -18.65
C ALA A 391 -17.61 -32.41 -18.50
N LEU A 392 -18.39 -31.33 -18.53
CA LEU A 392 -19.83 -31.34 -18.27
C LEU A 392 -20.63 -30.73 -19.43
N SER A 393 -21.78 -31.32 -19.73
CA SER A 393 -22.75 -30.78 -20.70
C SER A 393 -23.69 -29.77 -20.03
N GLY A 394 -23.16 -28.66 -19.54
CA GLY A 394 -23.93 -27.65 -18.81
C GLY A 394 -23.06 -26.64 -18.08
N SER A 395 -23.69 -25.65 -17.43
CA SER A 395 -22.99 -24.81 -16.47
C SER A 395 -22.68 -25.60 -15.19
N VAL A 396 -21.51 -25.33 -14.63
CA VAL A 396 -21.10 -25.80 -13.31
C VAL A 396 -21.77 -24.94 -12.24
N LEU A 397 -21.78 -23.62 -12.46
CA LEU A 397 -22.42 -22.63 -11.60
C LEU A 397 -23.02 -21.54 -12.48
N THR A 398 -24.18 -21.00 -12.07
CA THR A 398 -24.78 -19.83 -12.70
C THR A 398 -25.30 -18.90 -11.61
N LEU A 399 -24.71 -17.71 -11.53
CA LEU A 399 -25.13 -16.65 -10.63
C LEU A 399 -25.82 -15.58 -11.46
N SER A 400 -27.13 -15.44 -11.31
CA SER A 400 -27.94 -14.45 -12.01
C SER A 400 -28.11 -13.18 -11.19
N GLU A 401 -28.50 -12.09 -11.85
CA GLU A 401 -28.81 -10.80 -11.19
C GLU A 401 -27.67 -10.24 -10.35
N GLN A 402 -26.43 -10.52 -10.75
CA GLN A 402 -25.24 -10.02 -10.06
C GLN A 402 -25.03 -8.54 -10.39
N ILE A 403 -24.85 -7.74 -9.34
CA ILE A 403 -24.40 -6.35 -9.46
C ILE A 403 -22.87 -6.38 -9.39
N ILE A 404 -22.23 -5.76 -10.37
CA ILE A 404 -20.78 -5.55 -10.39
C ILE A 404 -20.56 -4.05 -10.38
N GLU A 405 -19.98 -3.51 -9.31
CA GLU A 405 -19.77 -2.08 -9.14
C GLU A 405 -18.39 -1.67 -9.65
N ALA A 406 -18.27 -0.46 -10.19
CA ALA A 406 -16.96 0.06 -10.59
C ALA A 406 -16.10 0.33 -9.35
N GLY A 407 -14.78 0.16 -9.47
CA GLY A 407 -13.87 0.35 -8.35
C GLY A 407 -14.00 -0.76 -7.29
N LYS A 408 -14.37 -1.98 -7.70
CA LYS A 408 -14.45 -3.16 -6.83
C LYS A 408 -13.64 -4.33 -7.37
N VAL A 409 -13.21 -5.20 -6.46
CA VAL A 409 -12.52 -6.45 -6.76
C VAL A 409 -13.37 -7.61 -6.29
N TYR A 410 -13.55 -8.63 -7.12
CA TYR A 410 -14.38 -9.78 -6.78
C TYR A 410 -13.70 -11.12 -7.06
N THR A 411 -14.07 -12.11 -6.24
CA THR A 411 -13.73 -13.52 -6.43
C THR A 411 -14.99 -14.35 -6.60
N VAL A 412 -15.05 -15.14 -7.68
CA VAL A 412 -16.02 -16.25 -7.81
C VAL A 412 -15.37 -17.51 -7.24
N LEU A 413 -15.88 -18.02 -6.12
CA LEU A 413 -15.48 -19.33 -5.59
C LEU A 413 -16.45 -20.39 -6.10
N VAL A 414 -15.93 -21.50 -6.61
CA VAL A 414 -16.74 -22.69 -6.94
C VAL A 414 -16.15 -23.91 -6.28
N GLY A 415 -16.96 -24.65 -5.53
CA GLY A 415 -16.55 -25.80 -4.74
C GLY A 415 -17.60 -26.91 -4.69
N GLY A 416 -17.41 -27.86 -3.78
CA GLY A 416 -18.31 -29.00 -3.61
C GLY A 416 -17.97 -30.19 -4.50
N ALA A 417 -18.95 -31.10 -4.66
CA ALA A 417 -18.81 -32.26 -5.53
C ALA A 417 -19.21 -31.92 -6.97
N SER A 418 -18.57 -32.52 -7.97
CA SER A 418 -18.77 -32.25 -9.40
C SER A 418 -20.22 -32.35 -9.89
N GLY A 419 -21.04 -33.21 -9.28
CA GLY A 419 -22.47 -33.35 -9.58
C GLY A 419 -23.40 -32.45 -8.77
N ALA A 420 -22.86 -31.68 -7.83
CA ALA A 420 -23.58 -30.79 -6.92
C ALA A 420 -22.68 -29.59 -6.55
N ALA A 421 -22.02 -29.02 -7.56
CA ALA A 421 -21.14 -27.88 -7.36
C ALA A 421 -21.94 -26.68 -6.86
N ASP A 422 -21.34 -25.93 -5.95
CA ASP A 422 -21.94 -24.74 -5.36
C ASP A 422 -20.88 -23.65 -5.23
N GLY A 423 -21.31 -22.40 -5.06
CA GLY A 423 -20.39 -21.28 -5.01
C GLY A 423 -21.07 -19.92 -5.02
N GLY A 424 -20.25 -18.88 -5.04
CA GLY A 424 -20.73 -17.51 -4.95
C GLY A 424 -19.72 -16.49 -5.46
N LEU A 425 -20.22 -15.28 -5.69
CA LEU A 425 -19.43 -14.09 -5.90
C LEU A 425 -19.21 -13.42 -4.54
N VAL A 426 -17.97 -13.05 -4.25
CA VAL A 426 -17.60 -12.33 -3.03
C VAL A 426 -16.83 -11.08 -3.43
N GLU A 427 -17.14 -9.98 -2.77
CA GLU A 427 -16.37 -8.74 -2.86
C GLU A 427 -15.11 -8.87 -2.00
N ASP A 428 -13.96 -8.64 -2.61
CA ASP A 428 -12.65 -8.69 -1.97
C ASP A 428 -12.23 -7.30 -1.45
N HIS A 429 -12.63 -6.24 -2.16
CA HIS A 429 -12.32 -4.85 -1.89
C HIS A 429 -13.36 -3.90 -2.53
#